data_AF-A0A177MNY8-F1
#
_entry.id   AF-A0A177MNY8-F1
#
_cell.length_a   1.000
_cell.length_b   1.000
_cell.length_c   1.000
_cell.angle_alpha   90.00
_cell.angle_beta   90.00
_cell.angle_gamma   90.00
#
_symmetry.space_group_name_H-M   'P 1'
#
loop_
_entity.id
_entity.type
_entity.pdbx_description
1 polymer ?
#
loop_
_entity_poly.entity_id
_entity_poly.type
_entity_poly.pdbx_seq_one_letter_code
_entity_poly.pdbx_strand_id
1 'polypeptide(L)'
;MSRQHESSYKPSDDKNEQLWANCYQQNPLLQQQPVLFMLVMHYAEHDHWSDEQRLSSCKLTSVVDLLGLIELPATDRVLAALAKATEVSSRFLPLSYAPSELDKLYRFFQSEALNHVAEQAIPADVEQLMDFAKLLVEFPALAKARFIQRHSQKHCLSWAQLKIQRIKWAANSLQISDIDKKLRRCRHHKDVCLLKQRLENQLSDSMVTALATVDLNNLDDVLDAVLPWLNPLELSQLEAHWFDRYDPAPIADNEHFIQLSDYQALFLESHRQHNCAETYRCDVQIGDYAIFKVLQPERATLGLRWHPQQQRFVLDELVAKNNQTVSASTRRAVKRWLKRAQATTVVANHGERP
;
A
#
# COMPACT_ATOMS: atom_id res chain seq x y z
N MET A 1 -37.76 -32.78 -10.08
CA MET A 1 -38.24 -31.54 -10.73
C MET A 1 -37.16 -30.49 -10.58
N SER A 2 -36.20 -30.49 -11.51
CA SER A 2 -35.06 -29.57 -11.53
C SER A 2 -35.30 -28.56 -12.66
N ARG A 3 -35.30 -27.26 -12.35
CA ARG A 3 -35.24 -26.20 -13.36
C ARG A 3 -33.82 -25.65 -13.39
N GLN A 4 -33.07 -26.04 -14.42
CA GLN A 4 -31.85 -25.36 -14.82
C GLN A 4 -32.24 -24.03 -15.46
N HIS A 5 -31.73 -22.93 -14.93
CA HIS A 5 -31.70 -21.66 -15.65
C HIS A 5 -30.48 -21.68 -16.56
N GLU A 6 -30.70 -21.98 -17.85
CA GLU A 6 -29.73 -21.72 -18.90
C GLU A 6 -29.63 -20.20 -19.09
N SER A 7 -28.48 -19.64 -18.71
CA SER A 7 -28.08 -18.29 -19.04
C SER A 7 -27.71 -18.27 -20.52
N SER A 8 -28.52 -17.60 -21.35
CA SER A 8 -28.27 -17.42 -22.77
C SER A 8 -27.11 -16.43 -22.96
N TYR A 9 -25.89 -16.93 -22.97
CA TYR A 9 -24.76 -16.17 -23.51
C TYR A 9 -24.93 -16.09 -25.03
N LYS A 10 -25.38 -14.93 -25.53
CA LYS A 10 -25.31 -14.63 -26.96
C LYS A 10 -23.86 -14.25 -27.29
N PRO A 11 -23.20 -14.88 -28.27
CA PRO A 11 -21.94 -14.37 -28.79
C PRO A 11 -22.22 -12.96 -29.34
N SER A 12 -21.49 -11.95 -28.89
CA SER A 12 -21.45 -10.66 -29.60
C SER A 12 -20.94 -10.92 -31.02
N ASP A 13 -21.46 -10.16 -31.98
CA ASP A 13 -21.00 -10.20 -33.37
C ASP A 13 -19.51 -9.84 -33.43
N ASP A 14 -18.66 -10.86 -33.49
CA ASP A 14 -17.19 -10.82 -33.59
C ASP A 14 -16.71 -9.88 -34.74
N LYS A 15 -17.56 -9.67 -35.75
CA LYS A 15 -17.31 -8.69 -36.84
C LYS A 15 -17.39 -7.24 -36.40
N ASN A 16 -18.31 -6.87 -35.50
CA ASN A 16 -18.42 -5.51 -35.00
C ASN A 16 -17.25 -5.21 -34.06
N GLU A 17 -16.87 -6.14 -33.17
CA GLU A 17 -15.68 -5.97 -32.32
C GLU A 17 -14.39 -5.80 -33.14
N GLN A 18 -14.21 -6.56 -34.24
CA GLN A 18 -13.07 -6.41 -35.15
C GLN A 18 -13.12 -5.12 -35.98
N LEU A 19 -14.31 -4.67 -36.41
CA LEU A 19 -14.49 -3.39 -37.10
C LEU A 19 -14.16 -2.22 -36.17
N TRP A 20 -14.60 -2.27 -34.92
CA TRP A 20 -14.28 -1.27 -33.91
C TRP A 20 -12.80 -1.27 -33.57
N ALA A 21 -12.19 -2.43 -33.36
CA ALA A 21 -10.75 -2.54 -33.14
C ALA A 21 -9.95 -1.89 -34.29
N ASN A 22 -10.36 -2.12 -35.55
CA ASN A 22 -9.71 -1.51 -36.72
C ASN A 22 -9.96 0.01 -36.82
N CYS A 23 -11.19 0.47 -36.62
CA CYS A 23 -11.53 1.91 -36.61
C CYS A 23 -10.76 2.65 -35.51
N TYR A 24 -10.60 2.04 -34.34
CA TYR A 24 -9.86 2.63 -33.23
C TYR A 24 -8.35 2.62 -33.45
N GLN A 25 -7.78 1.52 -33.94
CA GLN A 25 -6.35 1.45 -34.26
C GLN A 25 -5.92 2.44 -35.34
N GLN A 26 -6.83 2.78 -36.26
CA GLN A 26 -6.59 3.75 -37.34
C GLN A 26 -7.01 5.19 -36.98
N ASN A 27 -7.59 5.42 -35.80
CA ASN A 27 -8.08 6.74 -35.42
C ASN A 27 -6.91 7.69 -35.10
N PRO A 28 -6.75 8.82 -35.82
CA PRO A 28 -5.72 9.81 -35.53
C PRO A 28 -5.79 10.36 -34.09
N LEU A 29 -6.99 10.47 -33.52
CA LEU A 29 -7.19 10.91 -32.14
C LEU A 29 -6.53 9.96 -31.15
N LEU A 30 -6.57 8.65 -31.40
CA LEU A 30 -5.93 7.68 -30.51
C LEU A 30 -4.40 7.81 -30.53
N GLN A 31 -3.84 8.11 -31.70
CA GLN A 31 -2.39 8.28 -31.87
C GLN A 31 -1.91 9.62 -31.30
N GLN A 32 -2.71 10.67 -31.40
CA GLN A 32 -2.33 12.04 -31.02
C GLN A 32 -2.72 12.39 -29.58
N GLN A 33 -3.86 11.88 -29.10
CA GLN A 33 -4.49 12.21 -27.81
C GLN A 33 -5.13 10.95 -27.19
N PRO A 34 -4.33 9.94 -26.84
CA PRO A 34 -4.81 8.64 -26.35
C PRO A 34 -5.69 8.78 -25.10
N VAL A 35 -5.37 9.70 -24.19
CA VAL A 35 -6.15 9.96 -22.98
C VAL A 35 -7.52 10.53 -23.29
N LEU A 36 -7.59 11.53 -24.17
CA LEU A 36 -8.86 12.12 -24.57
C LEU A 36 -9.73 11.09 -25.27
N PHE A 37 -9.14 10.28 -26.16
CA PHE A 37 -9.85 9.19 -26.80
C PHE A 37 -10.46 8.22 -25.77
N MET A 38 -9.69 7.77 -24.77
CA MET A 38 -10.22 6.89 -23.71
C MET A 38 -11.37 7.52 -22.93
N LEU A 39 -11.28 8.82 -22.63
CA LEU A 39 -12.35 9.55 -21.92
C LEU A 39 -13.61 9.66 -22.78
N VAL A 40 -13.49 9.88 -24.09
CA VAL A 40 -14.64 9.91 -25.00
C VAL A 40 -15.30 8.55 -25.09
N MET A 41 -14.53 7.48 -25.17
CA MET A 41 -15.10 6.12 -25.17
C MET A 41 -15.80 5.80 -23.85
N HIS A 42 -15.17 6.14 -22.72
CA HIS A 42 -15.76 5.97 -21.40
C HIS A 42 -17.09 6.74 -21.26
N TYR A 43 -17.12 8.00 -21.69
CA TYR A 43 -18.34 8.82 -21.67
C TYR A 43 -19.43 8.23 -22.58
N ALA A 44 -19.07 7.83 -23.81
CA ALA A 44 -20.00 7.25 -24.77
C ALA A 44 -20.59 5.91 -24.30
N GLU A 45 -19.86 5.13 -23.50
CA GLU A 45 -20.37 3.94 -22.83
C GLU A 45 -21.34 4.28 -21.70
N HIS A 46 -20.95 5.22 -20.84
CA HIS A 46 -21.77 5.67 -19.71
C HIS A 46 -23.09 6.32 -20.16
N ASP A 47 -23.06 7.11 -21.24
CA ASP A 47 -24.21 7.82 -21.81
C ASP A 47 -24.94 7.04 -22.91
N HIS A 48 -24.63 5.75 -23.06
CA HIS A 48 -25.31 4.83 -23.99
C HIS A 48 -25.37 5.33 -25.45
N TRP A 49 -24.30 5.97 -25.93
CA TRP A 49 -24.23 6.46 -27.30
C TRP A 49 -24.40 5.33 -28.32
N SER A 50 -25.13 5.65 -29.39
CA SER A 50 -25.24 4.81 -30.57
C SER A 50 -23.91 4.72 -31.33
N ASP A 51 -23.78 3.70 -32.18
CA ASP A 51 -22.63 3.54 -33.06
C ASP A 51 -22.41 4.75 -33.97
N GLU A 52 -23.49 5.39 -34.42
CA GLU A 52 -23.42 6.61 -35.24
C GLU A 52 -22.87 7.81 -34.46
N GLN A 53 -23.26 7.97 -33.19
CA GLN A 53 -22.74 9.01 -32.32
C GLN A 53 -21.24 8.81 -32.05
N ARG A 54 -20.82 7.57 -31.77
CA ARG A 54 -19.41 7.21 -31.59
C ARG A 54 -18.57 7.44 -32.84
N LEU A 55 -19.09 7.07 -34.02
CA LEU A 55 -18.39 7.34 -35.29
C LEU A 55 -18.33 8.84 -35.59
N SER A 56 -19.36 9.59 -35.24
CA SER A 56 -19.41 11.04 -35.44
C SER A 56 -18.41 11.76 -34.54
N SER A 57 -18.26 11.33 -33.27
CA SER A 57 -17.24 11.89 -32.37
C SER A 57 -15.83 11.62 -32.87
N CYS A 58 -15.57 10.45 -33.46
CA CYS A 58 -14.28 10.10 -34.07
C CYS A 58 -13.88 11.00 -35.25
N LYS A 59 -14.85 11.69 -35.89
CA LYS A 59 -14.59 12.62 -36.99
C LYS A 59 -14.21 14.02 -36.50
N LEU A 60 -14.44 14.33 -35.23
CA LEU A 60 -14.04 15.61 -34.64
C LEU A 60 -12.53 15.64 -34.47
N THR A 61 -11.89 16.68 -35.00
CA THR A 61 -10.43 16.89 -34.89
C THR A 61 -10.07 17.94 -33.84
N SER A 62 -11.04 18.74 -33.39
CA SER A 62 -10.85 19.78 -32.39
C SER A 62 -10.91 19.18 -30.98
N VAL A 63 -9.82 19.31 -30.23
CA VAL A 63 -9.77 18.91 -28.81
C VAL A 63 -10.83 19.65 -27.99
N VAL A 64 -11.07 20.92 -28.27
CA VAL A 64 -12.07 21.73 -27.56
C VAL A 64 -13.49 21.23 -27.82
N ASP A 65 -13.81 20.90 -29.08
CA ASP A 65 -15.14 20.38 -29.43
C ASP A 65 -15.35 18.99 -28.82
N LEU A 66 -14.31 18.16 -28.79
CA LEU A 66 -14.34 16.85 -28.13
C LEU A 66 -14.57 16.99 -26.62
N LEU A 67 -13.86 17.91 -25.95
CA LEU A 67 -14.08 18.17 -24.53
C LEU A 67 -15.50 18.67 -24.24
N GLY A 68 -16.01 19.59 -25.07
CA GLY A 68 -17.39 20.07 -24.97
C GLY A 68 -18.42 18.96 -25.19
N LEU A 69 -18.16 18.04 -26.12
CA LEU A 69 -19.02 16.89 -26.40
C LEU A 69 -19.14 15.94 -25.20
N ILE A 70 -18.07 15.80 -24.41
CA ILE A 70 -18.04 14.92 -23.22
C ILE A 70 -18.11 15.72 -21.91
N GLU A 71 -18.65 16.94 -21.96
CA GLU A 71 -18.89 17.78 -20.78
C GLU A 71 -17.65 18.01 -19.89
N LEU A 72 -16.46 18.00 -20.48
CA LEU A 72 -15.22 18.36 -19.81
C LEU A 72 -14.86 19.82 -20.07
N PRO A 73 -14.33 20.55 -19.08
CA PRO A 73 -14.01 21.95 -19.25
C PRO A 73 -12.76 22.13 -20.13
N ALA A 74 -12.87 22.92 -21.19
CA ALA A 74 -11.75 23.24 -22.09
C ALA A 74 -10.84 24.34 -21.53
N THR A 75 -10.35 24.17 -20.29
CA THR A 75 -9.40 25.13 -19.70
C THR A 75 -7.98 24.88 -20.18
N ASP A 76 -7.13 25.91 -20.13
CA ASP A 76 -5.69 25.79 -20.44
C ASP A 76 -5.01 24.66 -19.64
N ARG A 77 -5.49 24.39 -18.42
CA ARG A 77 -4.94 23.35 -17.55
C ARG A 77 -5.33 21.95 -17.99
N VAL A 78 -6.59 21.74 -18.39
CA VAL A 78 -7.05 20.47 -18.96
C VAL A 78 -6.32 20.20 -20.28
N LEU A 79 -6.24 21.21 -21.15
CA LEU A 79 -5.54 21.11 -22.42
C LEU A 79 -4.05 20.79 -22.22
N ALA A 80 -3.36 21.47 -21.30
CA ALA A 80 -1.96 21.20 -21.00
C ALA A 80 -1.74 19.79 -20.41
N ALA A 81 -2.66 19.30 -19.57
CA ALA A 81 -2.57 17.95 -19.02
C ALA A 81 -2.77 16.87 -20.08
N LEU A 82 -3.76 17.02 -20.97
CA LEU A 82 -3.99 16.10 -22.08
C LEU A 82 -2.82 16.12 -23.08
N ALA A 83 -2.31 17.30 -23.41
CA ALA A 83 -1.16 17.46 -24.30
C ALA A 83 0.14 16.88 -23.71
N LYS A 84 0.29 16.86 -22.39
CA LYS A 84 1.42 16.21 -21.73
C LYS A 84 1.29 14.70 -21.70
N ALA A 85 0.09 14.19 -21.49
CA ALA A 85 -0.20 12.76 -21.39
C ALA A 85 -0.37 12.09 -22.78
N THR A 86 0.52 12.45 -23.70
CA THR A 86 0.58 11.89 -25.06
C THR A 86 1.68 10.84 -25.20
N GLU A 87 2.63 10.77 -24.26
CA GLU A 87 3.61 9.68 -24.21
C GLU A 87 2.92 8.39 -23.77
N VAL A 88 2.46 7.60 -24.75
CA VAL A 88 2.03 6.22 -24.50
C VAL A 88 3.27 5.38 -24.26
N SER A 89 3.45 4.89 -23.03
CA SER A 89 4.40 3.83 -22.78
C SER A 89 4.09 2.66 -23.73
N SER A 90 5.09 2.24 -24.53
CA SER A 90 5.00 1.16 -25.52
C SER A 90 4.40 -0.18 -25.05
N ARG A 91 4.12 -0.32 -23.75
CA ARG A 91 3.46 -1.47 -23.12
C ARG A 91 1.93 -1.38 -23.05
N PHE A 92 1.30 -0.29 -23.48
CA PHE A 92 -0.11 -0.04 -23.19
C PHE A 92 -0.99 0.12 -24.42
N LEU A 93 -2.04 -0.71 -24.46
CA LEU A 93 -3.20 -0.51 -25.31
C LEU A 93 -4.23 0.31 -24.52
N PRO A 94 -4.81 1.37 -25.10
CA PRO A 94 -5.87 2.23 -24.52
C PRO A 94 -7.10 1.49 -23.94
N LEU A 95 -7.26 0.20 -24.25
CA LEU A 95 -8.36 -0.66 -23.82
C LEU A 95 -8.06 -1.45 -22.52
N SER A 96 -6.89 -1.26 -21.89
CA SER A 96 -6.49 -2.05 -20.72
C SER A 96 -6.90 -1.47 -19.36
N TYR A 97 -7.47 -0.25 -19.31
CA TYR A 97 -7.83 0.39 -18.05
C TYR A 97 -9.22 -0.04 -17.58
N ALA A 98 -9.37 -0.25 -16.27
CA ALA A 98 -10.68 -0.58 -15.72
C ALA A 98 -11.62 0.65 -15.81
N PRO A 99 -12.94 0.49 -16.05
CA PRO A 99 -13.88 1.60 -16.11
C PRO A 99 -13.85 2.51 -14.88
N SER A 100 -13.57 1.95 -13.69
CA SER A 100 -13.45 2.70 -12.43
C SER A 100 -12.20 3.58 -12.35
N GLU A 101 -11.17 3.32 -13.15
CA GLU A 101 -9.99 4.18 -13.26
C GLU A 101 -10.29 5.36 -14.20
N LEU A 102 -10.93 5.08 -15.33
CA LEU A 102 -11.35 6.12 -16.28
C LEU A 102 -12.36 7.10 -15.65
N ASP A 103 -13.29 6.62 -14.82
CA ASP A 103 -14.20 7.48 -14.05
C ASP A 103 -13.45 8.45 -13.13
N LYS A 104 -12.39 7.99 -12.45
CA LYS A 104 -11.56 8.87 -11.60
C LYS A 104 -10.81 9.89 -12.42
N LEU A 105 -10.26 9.51 -13.57
CA LEU A 105 -9.59 10.45 -14.46
C LEU A 105 -10.56 11.48 -15.03
N TYR A 106 -11.76 11.06 -15.43
CA TYR A 106 -12.83 11.94 -15.89
C TYR A 106 -13.22 12.96 -14.81
N ARG A 107 -13.51 12.48 -13.58
CA ARG A 107 -13.81 13.37 -12.43
C ARG A 107 -12.67 14.30 -12.08
N PHE A 108 -11.43 13.84 -12.23
CA PHE A 108 -10.27 14.69 -12.03
C PHE A 108 -10.25 15.88 -12.99
N PHE A 109 -10.52 15.65 -14.28
CA PHE A 109 -10.62 16.72 -15.27
C PHE A 109 -11.83 17.64 -15.08
N GLN A 110 -12.93 17.13 -14.52
CA GLN A 110 -14.07 17.96 -14.11
C GLN A 110 -13.79 18.80 -12.85
N SER A 111 -12.83 18.39 -12.02
CA SER A 111 -12.59 19.02 -10.73
C SER A 111 -11.82 20.34 -10.82
N GLU A 112 -12.03 21.24 -9.85
CA GLU A 112 -11.20 22.44 -9.69
C GLU A 112 -9.77 22.14 -9.20
N ALA A 113 -9.50 20.90 -8.77
CA ALA A 113 -8.19 20.53 -8.21
C ALA A 113 -7.06 20.74 -9.21
N LEU A 114 -7.28 20.36 -10.48
CA LEU A 114 -6.30 20.53 -11.55
C LEU A 114 -5.94 22.02 -11.77
N ASN A 115 -6.88 22.94 -11.61
CA ASN A 115 -6.63 24.38 -11.74
C ASN A 115 -5.67 24.93 -10.67
N HIS A 116 -5.50 24.20 -9.57
CA HIS A 116 -4.59 24.55 -8.50
C HIS A 116 -3.23 23.86 -8.59
N VAL A 117 -3.07 22.90 -9.50
CA VAL A 117 -1.80 22.22 -9.75
C VAL A 117 -0.96 23.06 -10.70
N ALA A 118 0.30 23.32 -10.36
CA ALA A 118 1.20 23.99 -11.28
C ALA A 118 1.52 23.07 -12.47
N GLU A 119 1.65 23.65 -13.66
CA GLU A 119 1.79 22.91 -14.91
C GLU A 119 2.90 21.88 -14.88
N GLN A 120 4.07 22.24 -14.34
CA GLN A 120 5.25 21.40 -14.24
C GLN A 120 5.07 20.18 -13.33
N ALA A 121 4.05 20.18 -12.47
CA ALA A 121 3.72 19.06 -11.59
C ALA A 121 2.78 18.04 -12.24
N ILE A 122 2.16 18.39 -13.38
CA ILE A 122 1.27 17.49 -14.11
C ILE A 122 2.14 16.39 -14.75
N PRO A 123 1.88 15.10 -14.46
CA PRO A 123 2.62 14.00 -15.05
C PRO A 123 2.49 13.97 -16.57
N ALA A 124 3.58 13.62 -17.26
CA ALA A 124 3.59 13.41 -18.72
C ALA A 124 3.24 11.96 -19.11
N ASP A 125 3.30 11.04 -18.16
CA ASP A 125 2.99 9.63 -18.36
C ASP A 125 1.54 9.35 -17.91
N VAL A 126 0.82 8.54 -18.70
CA VAL A 126 -0.61 8.26 -18.48
C VAL A 126 -0.84 7.52 -17.15
N GLU A 127 0.01 6.56 -16.79
CA GLU A 127 -0.10 5.80 -15.55
C GLU A 127 0.07 6.73 -14.34
N GLN A 128 1.10 7.58 -14.37
CA GLN A 128 1.29 8.58 -13.32
C GLN A 128 0.17 9.62 -13.28
N LEU A 129 -0.37 10.05 -14.42
CA LEU A 129 -1.52 10.95 -14.46
C LEU A 129 -2.75 10.29 -13.83
N MET A 130 -2.95 8.99 -14.08
CA MET A 130 -4.03 8.21 -13.48
C MET A 130 -3.87 8.14 -11.95
N ASP A 131 -2.68 7.82 -11.44
CA ASP A 131 -2.40 7.84 -10.00
C ASP A 131 -2.55 9.22 -9.39
N PHE A 132 -2.17 10.27 -10.13
CA PHE A 132 -2.35 11.64 -9.73
C PHE A 132 -3.83 12.02 -9.63
N ALA A 133 -4.63 11.62 -10.62
CA ALA A 133 -6.07 11.81 -10.64
C ALA A 133 -6.74 11.08 -9.47
N LYS A 134 -6.41 9.80 -9.24
CA LYS A 134 -6.88 9.01 -8.09
C LYS A 134 -6.63 9.75 -6.78
N LEU A 135 -5.40 10.25 -6.58
CA LEU A 135 -5.01 10.98 -5.38
C LEU A 135 -5.80 12.29 -5.19
N LEU A 136 -5.94 13.10 -6.24
CA LEU A 136 -6.56 14.42 -6.13
C LEU A 136 -8.08 14.41 -6.16
N VAL A 137 -8.71 13.38 -6.75
CA VAL A 137 -10.15 13.15 -6.59
C VAL A 137 -10.48 12.80 -5.15
N GLU A 138 -9.67 11.97 -4.50
CA GLU A 138 -9.89 11.59 -3.11
C GLU A 138 -9.48 12.69 -2.12
N PHE A 139 -8.41 13.43 -2.43
CA PHE A 139 -7.85 14.47 -1.55
C PHE A 139 -7.64 15.81 -2.26
N PRO A 140 -8.72 16.49 -2.72
CA PRO A 140 -8.61 17.72 -3.51
C PRO A 140 -7.91 18.86 -2.75
N ALA A 141 -8.02 18.89 -1.42
CA ALA A 141 -7.33 19.86 -0.56
C ALA A 141 -5.79 19.78 -0.64
N LEU A 142 -5.24 18.70 -1.20
CA LEU A 142 -3.81 18.51 -1.43
C LEU A 142 -3.32 19.07 -2.76
N ALA A 143 -4.19 19.55 -3.65
CA ALA A 143 -3.78 20.12 -4.93
C ALA A 143 -2.71 21.20 -4.75
N LYS A 144 -2.81 22.05 -3.71
CA LYS A 144 -1.85 23.11 -3.37
C LYS A 144 -0.68 22.66 -2.48
N ALA A 145 -0.58 21.38 -2.13
CA ALA A 145 0.46 20.89 -1.23
C ALA A 145 1.84 20.97 -1.90
N ARG A 146 2.87 21.37 -1.16
CA ARG A 146 4.19 21.63 -1.74
C ARG A 146 4.83 20.38 -2.37
N PHE A 147 4.62 19.21 -1.78
CA PHE A 147 5.11 17.95 -2.33
C PHE A 147 4.40 17.54 -3.63
N ILE A 148 3.14 17.96 -3.83
CA ILE A 148 2.40 17.80 -5.10
C ILE A 148 2.98 18.77 -6.14
N GLN A 149 3.12 20.04 -5.78
CA GLN A 149 3.59 21.11 -6.67
C GLN A 149 5.03 20.94 -7.17
N ARG A 150 5.86 20.19 -6.43
CA ARG A 150 7.26 19.93 -6.76
C ARG A 150 7.48 18.56 -7.41
N HIS A 151 6.41 17.80 -7.62
CA HIS A 151 6.52 16.43 -8.07
C HIS A 151 6.93 16.39 -9.55
N SER A 152 8.16 15.98 -9.81
CA SER A 152 8.72 15.76 -11.16
C SER A 152 9.34 14.37 -11.33
N GLN A 153 9.12 13.44 -10.37
CA GLN A 153 9.81 12.14 -10.35
C GLN A 153 8.86 10.96 -10.59
N LYS A 154 9.26 10.08 -11.50
CA LYS A 154 8.46 9.01 -12.12
C LYS A 154 7.91 7.88 -11.22
N HIS A 155 8.16 7.88 -9.90
CA HIS A 155 7.93 6.69 -9.06
C HIS A 155 7.24 6.94 -7.72
N CYS A 156 6.60 8.10 -7.51
CA CYS A 156 6.16 8.50 -6.17
C CYS A 156 4.63 8.65 -5.99
N LEU A 157 3.82 8.59 -7.06
CA LEU A 157 2.37 8.82 -6.97
C LEU A 157 1.56 7.57 -6.64
N SER A 158 1.90 6.41 -7.23
CA SER A 158 1.18 5.15 -7.02
C SER A 158 1.05 4.77 -5.53
N TRP A 159 2.09 5.01 -4.73
CA TRP A 159 2.04 4.75 -3.29
C TRP A 159 1.49 5.91 -2.46
N ALA A 160 1.40 7.13 -3.03
CA ALA A 160 1.02 8.32 -2.28
C ALA A 160 -0.41 8.18 -1.74
N GLN A 161 -1.34 7.71 -2.55
CA GLN A 161 -2.74 7.53 -2.15
C GLN A 161 -2.87 6.67 -0.88
N LEU A 162 -2.33 5.45 -0.92
CA LEU A 162 -2.38 4.52 0.22
C LEU A 162 -1.71 5.10 1.49
N LYS A 163 -0.59 5.82 1.34
CA LYS A 163 0.05 6.47 2.49
C LYS A 163 -0.77 7.62 3.05
N ILE A 164 -1.40 8.43 2.20
CA ILE A 164 -2.26 9.54 2.64
C ILE A 164 -3.52 9.00 3.33
N GLN A 165 -4.15 7.96 2.79
CA GLN A 165 -5.26 7.26 3.43
C GLN A 165 -4.86 6.77 4.83
N ARG A 166 -3.72 6.08 4.96
CA ARG A 166 -3.23 5.61 6.26
C ARG A 166 -2.93 6.76 7.22
N ILE A 167 -2.34 7.86 6.73
CA ILE A 167 -2.10 9.08 7.53
C ILE A 167 -3.41 9.66 8.05
N LYS A 168 -4.42 9.81 7.18
CA LYS A 168 -5.71 10.40 7.57
C LYS A 168 -6.47 9.52 8.55
N TRP A 169 -6.49 8.20 8.31
CA TRP A 169 -7.06 7.25 9.24
C TRP A 169 -6.36 7.30 10.61
N ALA A 170 -5.03 7.27 10.63
CA ALA A 170 -4.26 7.30 11.87
C ALA A 170 -4.48 8.61 12.65
N ALA A 171 -4.52 9.74 11.94
CA ALA A 171 -4.83 11.02 12.53
C ALA A 171 -6.26 11.05 13.11
N ASN A 172 -7.25 10.46 12.44
CA ASN A 172 -8.61 10.38 12.95
C ASN A 172 -8.68 9.53 14.23
N SER A 173 -8.05 8.35 14.25
CA SER A 173 -7.94 7.49 15.43
C SER A 173 -7.24 8.17 16.61
N LEU A 174 -6.28 9.04 16.34
CA LEU A 174 -5.58 9.86 17.34
C LEU A 174 -6.24 11.22 17.62
N GLN A 175 -7.40 11.51 17.02
CA GLN A 175 -8.13 12.78 17.14
C GLN A 175 -7.30 14.04 16.76
N ILE A 176 -6.41 13.90 15.77
CA ILE A 176 -5.56 14.99 15.25
C ILE A 176 -6.29 15.73 14.14
N SER A 177 -6.89 16.88 14.47
CA SER A 177 -7.73 17.68 13.56
C SER A 177 -6.95 18.47 12.50
N ASP A 178 -5.66 18.75 12.69
CA ASP A 178 -4.86 19.59 11.78
C ASP A 178 -4.04 18.80 10.74
N ILE A 179 -4.40 17.55 10.47
CA ILE A 179 -3.59 16.66 9.62
C ILE A 179 -3.43 17.17 8.19
N ASP A 180 -4.48 17.73 7.59
CA ASP A 180 -4.40 18.30 6.24
C ASP A 180 -3.44 19.50 6.19
N LYS A 181 -3.35 20.29 7.28
CA LYS A 181 -2.39 21.38 7.39
C LYS A 181 -0.96 20.85 7.50
N LYS A 182 -0.74 19.74 8.21
CA LYS A 182 0.57 19.07 8.28
C LYS A 182 0.97 18.50 6.91
N LEU A 183 0.07 17.82 6.21
CA LEU A 183 0.29 17.32 4.86
C LEU A 183 0.64 18.43 3.86
N ARG A 184 -0.07 19.55 3.88
CA ARG A 184 0.26 20.71 3.00
C ARG A 184 1.64 21.30 3.26
N ARG A 185 2.17 21.16 4.48
CA ARG A 185 3.52 21.63 4.87
C ARG A 185 4.64 20.70 4.42
N CYS A 186 4.35 19.42 4.12
CA CYS A 186 5.30 18.48 3.56
C CYS A 186 5.84 19.04 2.23
N ARG A 187 7.16 19.21 2.13
CA ARG A 187 7.86 19.73 0.95
C ARG A 187 8.25 18.59 0.02
N HIS A 188 8.54 17.43 0.60
CA HIS A 188 9.01 16.24 -0.11
C HIS A 188 8.23 15.00 0.33
N HIS A 189 8.28 13.97 -0.50
CA HIS A 189 7.71 12.65 -0.20
C HIS A 189 8.28 12.06 1.11
N LYS A 190 9.55 12.37 1.45
CA LYS A 190 10.19 11.99 2.71
C LYS A 190 9.46 12.57 3.92
N ASP A 191 8.97 13.81 3.82
CA ASP A 191 8.22 14.44 4.91
C ASP A 191 6.87 13.74 5.15
N VAL A 192 6.23 13.28 4.06
CA VAL A 192 4.98 12.48 4.14
C VAL A 192 5.28 11.14 4.81
N CYS A 193 6.37 10.47 4.46
CA CYS A 193 6.78 9.21 5.09
C CYS A 193 7.10 9.39 6.57
N LEU A 194 7.81 10.46 6.94
CA LEU A 194 8.09 10.79 8.34
C LEU A 194 6.82 11.11 9.13
N LEU A 195 5.86 11.81 8.52
CA LEU A 195 4.57 12.08 9.15
C LEU A 195 3.79 10.77 9.39
N LYS A 196 3.72 9.89 8.39
CA LYS A 196 3.12 8.55 8.53
C LYS A 196 3.76 7.78 9.69
N GLN A 197 5.09 7.65 9.69
CA GLN A 197 5.82 6.93 10.72
C GLN A 197 5.54 7.48 12.13
N ARG A 198 5.52 8.81 12.30
CA ARG A 198 5.21 9.42 13.60
C ARG A 198 3.82 9.07 14.10
N LEU A 199 2.82 9.06 13.22
CA LEU A 199 1.45 8.69 13.58
C LEU A 199 1.34 7.21 13.93
N GLU A 200 1.99 6.33 13.16
CA GLU A 200 2.00 4.89 13.42
C GLU A 200 2.69 4.54 14.75
N ASN A 201 3.76 5.25 15.08
CA ASN A 201 4.40 5.12 16.39
C ASN A 201 3.47 5.56 17.52
N GLN A 202 2.74 6.68 17.35
CA GLN A 202 1.77 7.15 18.33
C GLN A 202 0.62 6.16 18.53
N LEU A 203 0.07 5.60 17.44
CA LEU A 203 -0.93 4.54 17.51
C LEU A 203 -0.39 3.33 18.30
N SER A 204 0.84 2.91 17.99
CA SER A 204 1.49 1.79 18.68
C SER A 204 1.67 2.06 20.18
N ASP A 205 2.13 3.25 20.54
CA ASP A 205 2.30 3.66 21.94
C ASP A 205 0.92 3.69 22.66
N SER A 206 -0.14 4.16 21.99
CA SER A 206 -1.50 4.15 22.53
C SER A 206 -2.02 2.74 22.76
N MET A 207 -1.84 1.83 21.79
CA MET A 207 -2.23 0.42 21.91
C MET A 207 -1.52 -0.27 23.08
N VAL A 208 -0.19 -0.14 23.17
CA VAL A 208 0.59 -0.73 24.27
C VAL A 208 0.14 -0.19 25.62
N THR A 209 -0.19 1.11 25.69
CA THR A 209 -0.66 1.74 26.93
C THR A 209 -2.03 1.18 27.34
N ALA A 210 -2.96 1.05 26.40
CA ALA A 210 -4.30 0.51 26.68
C ALA A 210 -4.26 -0.97 27.05
N LEU A 211 -3.43 -1.77 26.37
CA LEU A 211 -3.25 -3.18 26.67
C LEU A 211 -2.60 -3.42 28.04
N ALA A 212 -1.85 -2.45 28.59
CA ALA A 212 -1.28 -2.57 29.92
C ALA A 212 -2.32 -2.52 31.05
N THR A 213 -3.58 -2.14 30.76
CA THR A 213 -4.64 -1.96 31.75
C THR A 213 -5.75 -3.02 31.69
N VAL A 214 -5.64 -4.00 30.80
CA VAL A 214 -6.65 -5.05 30.58
C VAL A 214 -6.09 -6.44 30.86
N ASP A 215 -6.97 -7.43 31.05
CA ASP A 215 -6.57 -8.83 31.13
C ASP A 215 -6.26 -9.37 29.73
N LEU A 216 -4.97 -9.61 29.44
CA LEU A 216 -4.54 -10.13 28.14
C LEU A 216 -5.02 -11.57 27.88
N ASN A 217 -5.54 -12.27 28.89
CA ASN A 217 -6.15 -13.59 28.73
C ASN A 217 -7.64 -13.50 28.33
N ASN A 218 -8.23 -12.30 28.33
CA ASN A 218 -9.59 -12.06 27.87
C ASN A 218 -9.55 -11.34 26.51
N LEU A 219 -9.94 -12.05 25.44
CA LEU A 219 -9.90 -11.49 24.08
C LEU A 219 -10.84 -10.30 23.91
N ASP A 220 -12.01 -10.32 24.55
CA ASP A 220 -12.97 -9.21 24.44
C ASP A 220 -12.38 -7.93 25.02
N ASP A 221 -11.74 -8.00 26.20
CA ASP A 221 -11.08 -6.85 26.83
C ASP A 221 -9.93 -6.31 25.95
N VAL A 222 -9.19 -7.21 25.30
CA VAL A 222 -8.11 -6.85 24.36
C VAL A 222 -8.66 -6.16 23.13
N LEU A 223 -9.70 -6.72 22.50
CA LEU A 223 -10.32 -6.17 21.29
C LEU A 223 -10.91 -4.79 21.58
N ASP A 224 -11.65 -4.64 22.68
CA ASP A 224 -12.21 -3.36 23.10
C ASP A 224 -11.13 -2.32 23.35
N ALA A 225 -10.00 -2.72 23.95
CA ALA A 225 -8.88 -1.83 24.18
C ALA A 225 -8.29 -1.30 22.88
N VAL A 226 -8.07 -2.15 21.86
CA VAL A 226 -7.31 -1.77 20.64
C VAL A 226 -8.17 -1.33 19.47
N LEU A 227 -9.50 -1.57 19.51
CA LEU A 227 -10.46 -1.25 18.47
C LEU A 227 -10.28 0.15 17.84
N PRO A 228 -10.00 1.23 18.61
CA PRO A 228 -9.85 2.57 18.03
C PRO A 228 -8.66 2.72 17.06
N TRP A 229 -7.67 1.84 17.14
CA TRP A 229 -6.36 1.99 16.49
C TRP A 229 -5.99 0.86 15.52
N LEU A 230 -6.87 -0.10 15.29
CA LEU A 230 -6.67 -1.14 14.28
C LEU A 230 -7.67 -0.99 13.15
N ASN A 231 -7.23 -1.24 11.92
CA ASN A 231 -8.14 -1.37 10.79
C ASN A 231 -8.84 -2.75 10.82
N PRO A 232 -9.94 -2.96 10.09
CA PRO A 232 -10.70 -4.22 10.15
C PRO A 232 -9.87 -5.47 9.86
N LEU A 233 -8.91 -5.40 8.94
CA LEU A 233 -8.02 -6.54 8.64
C LEU A 233 -7.05 -6.82 9.79
N GLU A 234 -6.44 -5.77 10.36
CA GLU A 234 -5.55 -5.89 11.53
C GLU A 234 -6.32 -6.47 12.73
N LEU A 235 -7.57 -6.03 12.95
CA LEU A 235 -8.43 -6.52 14.02
C LEU A 235 -8.79 -8.00 13.83
N SER A 236 -9.20 -8.41 12.63
CA SER A 236 -9.49 -9.81 12.34
C SER A 236 -8.27 -10.72 12.48
N GLN A 237 -7.07 -10.22 12.13
CA GLN A 237 -5.82 -10.95 12.38
C GLN A 237 -5.54 -11.10 13.86
N LEU A 238 -5.74 -10.05 14.64
CA LEU A 238 -5.58 -10.10 16.09
C LEU A 238 -6.54 -11.11 16.72
N GLU A 239 -7.83 -11.03 16.39
CA GLU A 239 -8.87 -11.93 16.88
C GLU A 239 -8.55 -13.41 16.59
N ALA A 240 -8.12 -13.70 15.36
CA ALA A 240 -7.84 -15.07 14.93
C ALA A 240 -6.60 -15.68 15.60
N HIS A 241 -5.62 -14.87 16.00
CA HIS A 241 -4.29 -15.33 16.37
C HIS A 241 -3.87 -14.99 17.80
N TRP A 242 -4.71 -14.30 18.57
CA TRP A 242 -4.32 -13.79 19.90
C TRP A 242 -3.76 -14.84 20.86
N PHE A 243 -4.24 -16.08 20.76
CA PHE A 243 -3.80 -17.19 21.62
C PHE A 243 -2.87 -18.19 20.93
N ASP A 244 -2.39 -17.88 19.72
CA ASP A 244 -1.45 -18.75 19.00
C ASP A 244 -0.13 -18.84 19.77
N ARG A 245 0.34 -20.08 19.93
CA ARG A 245 1.64 -20.40 20.52
C ARG A 245 2.61 -20.82 19.43
N TYR A 246 3.87 -20.52 19.67
CA TYR A 246 4.98 -20.91 18.81
C TYR A 246 5.83 -21.97 19.50
N ASP A 247 6.35 -22.88 18.69
CA ASP A 247 7.28 -23.88 19.17
C ASP A 247 8.58 -23.21 19.66
N PRO A 248 9.18 -23.72 20.75
CA PRO A 248 10.47 -23.22 21.20
C PRO A 248 11.51 -23.49 20.12
N ALA A 249 12.28 -22.46 19.77
CA ALA A 249 13.42 -22.62 18.91
C ALA A 249 14.45 -23.52 19.61
N PRO A 250 15.24 -24.32 18.87
CA PRO A 250 16.33 -25.13 19.41
C PRO A 250 17.55 -24.28 19.82
N ILE A 251 17.29 -23.12 20.43
CA ILE A 251 18.23 -22.14 20.96
C ILE A 251 17.74 -21.77 22.35
N ALA A 252 18.52 -22.12 23.38
CA ALA A 252 18.15 -21.84 24.75
C ALA A 252 18.08 -20.34 25.06
N ASP A 253 16.97 -19.95 25.67
CA ASP A 253 16.77 -18.65 26.30
C ASP A 253 17.76 -18.41 27.45
N ASN A 254 17.88 -17.14 27.85
CA ASN A 254 18.44 -16.74 29.13
C ASN A 254 17.87 -15.38 29.58
N GLU A 255 18.39 -14.86 30.70
CA GLU A 255 17.99 -13.58 31.28
C GLU A 255 18.17 -12.33 30.39
N HIS A 256 18.84 -12.47 29.23
CA HIS A 256 19.11 -11.36 28.30
C HIS A 256 18.51 -11.58 26.91
N PHE A 257 18.30 -12.83 26.50
CA PHE A 257 17.78 -13.23 25.20
C PHE A 257 16.60 -14.16 25.44
N ILE A 258 15.39 -13.65 25.21
CA ILE A 258 14.14 -14.34 25.55
C ILE A 258 13.34 -14.51 24.27
N GLN A 259 12.97 -15.74 23.90
CA GLN A 259 12.14 -15.99 22.74
C GLN A 259 10.74 -15.40 22.93
N LEU A 260 10.16 -14.88 21.86
CA LEU A 260 8.73 -14.56 21.81
C LEU A 260 7.98 -15.85 21.47
N SER A 261 7.32 -16.44 22.47
CA SER A 261 6.73 -17.80 22.41
C SER A 261 5.28 -17.84 21.94
N ASP A 262 4.67 -16.69 21.70
CA ASP A 262 3.26 -16.57 21.32
C ASP A 262 3.02 -15.26 20.58
N TYR A 263 1.84 -15.16 19.96
CA TYR A 263 1.45 -13.98 19.19
C TYR A 263 1.32 -12.73 20.07
N GLN A 264 0.86 -12.85 21.32
CA GLN A 264 0.72 -11.69 22.21
C GLN A 264 2.08 -11.03 22.46
N ALA A 265 3.10 -11.83 22.77
CA ALA A 265 4.46 -11.36 22.98
C ALA A 265 5.02 -10.72 21.70
N LEU A 266 4.76 -11.31 20.53
CA LEU A 266 5.19 -10.79 19.23
C LEU A 266 4.51 -9.45 18.89
N PHE A 267 3.20 -9.36 19.06
CA PHE A 267 2.39 -8.16 18.84
C PHE A 267 2.88 -7.02 19.73
N LEU A 268 2.98 -7.27 21.04
CA LEU A 268 3.43 -6.28 22.01
C LEU A 268 4.88 -5.85 21.76
N GLU A 269 5.77 -6.76 21.38
CA GLU A 269 7.15 -6.43 21.00
C GLU A 269 7.18 -5.48 19.79
N SER A 270 6.39 -5.80 18.76
CA SER A 270 6.34 -5.03 17.50
C SER A 270 5.90 -3.59 17.74
N HIS A 271 4.86 -3.41 18.56
CA HIS A 271 4.39 -2.08 18.90
C HIS A 271 5.31 -1.33 19.87
N ARG A 272 5.89 -2.00 20.89
CA ARG A 272 6.82 -1.37 21.85
C ARG A 272 8.11 -0.89 21.19
N GLN A 273 8.62 -1.66 20.24
CA GLN A 273 9.85 -1.34 19.52
C GLN A 273 9.60 -0.56 18.22
N HIS A 274 8.36 -0.36 17.80
CA HIS A 274 7.99 0.23 16.50
C HIS A 274 8.75 -0.41 15.34
N ASN A 275 8.71 -1.74 15.28
CA ASN A 275 9.30 -2.53 14.21
C ASN A 275 8.22 -3.39 13.53
N CYS A 276 8.62 -4.18 12.54
CA CYS A 276 7.72 -5.01 11.75
C CYS A 276 7.79 -6.49 12.15
N ALA A 277 8.19 -6.83 13.38
CA ALA A 277 8.42 -8.21 13.79
C ALA A 277 7.18 -9.10 13.61
N GLU A 278 5.98 -8.58 13.86
CA GLU A 278 4.70 -9.24 13.64
C GLU A 278 4.50 -9.75 12.19
N THR A 279 5.10 -9.08 11.20
CA THR A 279 4.98 -9.52 9.79
C THR A 279 5.59 -10.90 9.52
N TYR A 280 6.45 -11.38 10.42
CA TYR A 280 7.07 -12.72 10.36
C TYR A 280 6.26 -13.79 11.10
N ARG A 281 5.04 -13.49 11.59
CA ARG A 281 4.18 -14.44 12.34
C ARG A 281 4.09 -15.81 11.67
N CYS A 282 3.80 -15.85 10.37
CA CYS A 282 3.66 -17.11 9.64
C CYS A 282 4.99 -17.90 9.61
N ASP A 283 6.12 -17.22 9.43
CA ASP A 283 7.43 -17.88 9.41
C ASP A 283 7.83 -18.41 10.80
N VAL A 284 7.42 -17.70 11.87
CA VAL A 284 7.59 -18.16 13.25
C VAL A 284 6.71 -19.37 13.54
N GLN A 285 5.44 -19.35 13.10
CA GLN A 285 4.49 -20.44 13.28
C GLN A 285 4.99 -21.76 12.66
N ILE A 286 5.62 -21.69 11.49
CA ILE A 286 6.14 -22.88 10.79
C ILE A 286 7.56 -23.28 11.26
N GLY A 287 8.17 -22.51 12.17
CA GLY A 287 9.50 -22.78 12.71
C GLY A 287 10.68 -22.37 11.81
N ASP A 288 10.44 -21.69 10.69
CA ASP A 288 11.48 -21.17 9.80
C ASP A 288 12.10 -19.85 10.29
N TYR A 289 11.44 -19.22 11.28
CA TYR A 289 11.91 -17.99 11.91
C TYR A 289 11.76 -18.05 13.43
N ALA A 290 12.67 -17.41 14.15
CA ALA A 290 12.58 -17.28 15.60
C ALA A 290 12.91 -15.84 16.00
N ILE A 291 12.08 -15.27 16.87
CA ILE A 291 12.21 -13.87 17.29
C ILE A 291 12.48 -13.82 18.79
N PHE A 292 13.48 -13.03 19.16
CA PHE A 292 13.92 -12.86 20.55
C PHE A 292 13.87 -11.39 20.95
N LYS A 293 13.46 -11.16 22.19
CA LYS A 293 13.70 -9.93 22.92
C LYS A 293 15.13 -9.93 23.45
N VAL A 294 15.89 -8.90 23.11
CA VAL A 294 17.22 -8.64 23.69
C VAL A 294 17.07 -7.59 24.78
N LEU A 295 17.41 -7.92 26.02
CA LEU A 295 17.36 -6.99 27.17
C LEU A 295 18.71 -6.32 27.45
N GLN A 296 19.81 -7.02 27.19
CA GLN A 296 21.18 -6.53 27.41
C GLN A 296 22.11 -6.91 26.26
N PRO A 297 23.17 -6.12 25.99
CA PRO A 297 23.56 -4.87 26.65
C PRO A 297 22.70 -3.66 26.28
N GLU A 298 21.80 -3.82 25.31
CA GLU A 298 20.92 -2.79 24.79
C GLU A 298 19.59 -3.44 24.44
N ARG A 299 18.48 -2.72 24.65
CA ARG A 299 17.15 -3.20 24.29
C ARG A 299 17.01 -3.28 22.77
N ALA A 300 16.79 -4.47 22.24
CA ALA A 300 16.63 -4.72 20.80
C ALA A 300 15.70 -5.91 20.51
N THR A 301 15.26 -6.03 19.27
CA THR A 301 14.56 -7.21 18.73
C THR A 301 15.50 -7.95 17.80
N LEU A 302 15.58 -9.26 17.97
CA LEU A 302 16.46 -10.16 17.23
C LEU A 302 15.61 -11.14 16.42
N GLY A 303 15.78 -11.13 15.10
CA GLY A 303 15.20 -12.11 14.20
C GLY A 303 16.24 -13.10 13.70
N LEU A 304 15.93 -14.39 13.78
CA LEU A 304 16.77 -15.49 13.34
C LEU A 304 16.03 -16.31 12.30
N ARG A 305 16.70 -16.62 11.19
CA ARG A 305 16.15 -17.46 10.12
C ARG A 305 16.76 -18.85 10.15
N TRP A 306 15.94 -19.88 9.97
CA TRP A 306 16.42 -21.25 9.82
C TRP A 306 17.18 -21.41 8.50
N HIS A 307 18.33 -22.07 8.54
CA HIS A 307 19.14 -22.39 7.35
C HIS A 307 19.19 -23.91 7.16
N PRO A 308 18.33 -24.50 6.29
CA PRO A 308 18.19 -25.95 6.17
C PRO A 308 19.49 -26.69 5.85
N GLN A 309 20.35 -26.14 4.98
CA GLN A 309 21.61 -26.81 4.62
C GLN A 309 22.61 -26.84 5.78
N GLN A 310 22.56 -25.88 6.69
CA GLN A 310 23.45 -25.79 7.86
C GLN A 310 22.79 -26.34 9.12
N GLN A 311 21.52 -26.74 9.05
CA GLN A 311 20.70 -27.25 10.16
C GLN A 311 20.84 -26.37 11.41
N ARG A 312 20.79 -25.05 11.22
CA ARG A 312 20.94 -24.06 12.28
C ARG A 312 20.26 -22.75 11.93
N PHE A 313 19.95 -21.97 12.96
CA PHE A 313 19.51 -20.59 12.81
C PHE A 313 20.68 -19.66 12.48
N VAL A 314 20.44 -18.68 11.62
CA VAL A 314 21.39 -17.60 11.30
C VAL A 314 20.77 -16.26 11.67
N LEU A 315 21.64 -15.30 12.02
CA LEU A 315 21.23 -13.93 12.29
C LEU A 315 20.67 -13.32 11.00
N ASP A 316 19.38 -12.96 11.01
CA ASP A 316 18.74 -12.22 9.91
C ASP A 316 18.71 -10.74 10.26
N GLU A 317 17.98 -10.38 11.32
CA GLU A 317 17.76 -8.99 11.74
C GLU A 317 18.16 -8.76 13.20
N LEU A 318 18.72 -7.60 13.50
CA LEU A 318 18.99 -7.13 14.87
C LEU A 318 18.89 -5.61 14.92
N VAL A 319 17.77 -5.14 15.47
CA VAL A 319 17.39 -3.72 15.45
C VAL A 319 16.94 -3.24 16.82
N ALA A 320 17.28 -1.99 17.13
CA ALA A 320 16.77 -1.24 18.28
C ALA A 320 15.42 -0.58 17.91
N LYS A 321 14.83 0.16 18.87
CA LYS A 321 13.57 0.88 18.69
C LYS A 321 13.56 1.73 17.41
N ASN A 322 12.45 1.71 16.67
CA ASN A 322 12.29 2.35 15.35
C ASN A 322 13.21 1.79 14.25
N ASN A 323 13.49 0.49 14.26
CA ASN A 323 14.41 -0.17 13.32
C ASN A 323 15.81 0.47 13.27
N GLN A 324 16.26 1.02 14.40
CA GLN A 324 17.58 1.64 14.48
C GLN A 324 18.68 0.58 14.56
N THR A 325 19.88 0.95 14.11
CA THR A 325 21.05 0.08 14.23
C THR A 325 21.47 -0.05 15.69
N VAL A 326 21.64 -1.28 16.16
CA VAL A 326 22.18 -1.56 17.50
C VAL A 326 23.66 -1.23 17.63
N SER A 327 24.15 -1.08 18.85
CA SER A 327 25.57 -0.89 19.12
C SER A 327 26.42 -2.11 18.70
N ALA A 328 27.70 -1.87 18.42
CA ALA A 328 28.66 -2.95 18.15
C ALA A 328 28.80 -3.93 19.33
N SER A 329 28.58 -3.45 20.56
CA SER A 329 28.60 -4.30 21.76
C SER A 329 27.45 -5.30 21.74
N THR A 330 26.23 -4.83 21.45
CA THR A 330 25.02 -5.65 21.31
C THR A 330 25.19 -6.72 20.24
N ARG A 331 25.67 -6.32 19.05
CA ARG A 331 25.92 -7.26 17.95
C ARG A 331 26.94 -8.34 18.32
N ARG A 332 28.00 -8.00 19.05
CA ARG A 332 28.98 -8.98 19.55
C ARG A 332 28.38 -9.91 20.61
N ALA A 333 27.55 -9.38 21.51
CA ALA A 333 26.87 -10.18 22.53
C ALA A 333 25.95 -11.24 21.89
N VAL A 334 25.08 -10.82 20.96
CA VAL A 334 24.19 -11.73 20.20
C VAL A 334 24.98 -12.82 19.48
N LYS A 335 26.03 -12.45 18.73
CA LYS A 335 26.85 -13.44 18.00
C LYS A 335 27.52 -14.47 18.92
N ARG A 336 28.02 -14.03 20.09
CA ARG A 336 28.62 -14.94 21.08
C ARG A 336 27.58 -15.86 21.70
N TRP A 337 26.42 -15.33 22.07
CA TRP A 337 25.31 -16.12 22.61
C TRP A 337 24.85 -17.17 21.59
N LEU A 338 24.54 -16.75 20.35
CA LEU A 338 24.06 -17.65 19.29
C LEU A 338 25.04 -18.79 19.01
N LYS A 339 26.36 -18.49 18.96
CA LYS A 339 27.40 -19.51 18.78
C LYS A 339 27.42 -20.53 19.91
N ARG A 340 27.25 -20.09 21.16
CA ARG A 340 27.24 -20.98 22.34
C ARG A 340 25.97 -21.83 22.38
N ALA A 341 24.82 -21.20 22.20
CA ALA A 341 23.52 -21.89 22.26
C ALA A 341 23.43 -23.01 21.22
N GLN A 342 23.88 -22.75 19.99
CA GLN A 342 23.84 -23.76 18.92
C GLN A 342 24.89 -24.86 19.08
N ALA A 343 26.05 -24.57 19.68
CA ALA A 343 27.05 -25.60 19.97
C ALA A 343 26.50 -26.66 20.94
N THR A 344 25.71 -26.24 21.93
CA THR A 344 25.07 -27.16 22.89
C THR A 344 24.00 -28.04 22.23
N THR A 345 23.21 -27.48 21.32
CA THR A 345 22.13 -28.22 20.60
C THR A 345 22.67 -29.35 19.72
N VAL A 346 23.80 -29.15 19.03
CA VAL A 346 24.40 -30.19 18.16
C VAL A 346 24.89 -31.40 18.97
N VAL A 347 25.35 -31.19 20.21
CA VAL A 347 25.82 -32.28 21.08
C VAL A 347 24.64 -33.15 21.57
N ALA A 348 23.48 -32.55 21.83
CA ALA A 348 22.28 -33.28 22.27
C ALA A 348 21.67 -34.18 21.18
N ASN A 349 21.67 -33.72 19.91
CA ASN A 349 21.05 -34.46 18.79
C ASN A 349 21.94 -35.58 18.18
N HIS A 350 23.11 -35.85 18.75
CA HIS A 350 23.92 -37.02 18.40
C HIS A 350 23.71 -38.23 19.35
N GLY A 351 22.83 -38.09 20.36
CA GLY A 351 22.47 -39.18 21.28
C GLY A 351 21.17 -39.92 20.93
N GLU A 352 20.26 -39.29 20.20
CA GLU A 352 19.01 -39.91 19.77
C GLU A 352 18.67 -39.42 18.35
N ARG A 353 18.57 -40.37 17.42
CA ARG A 353 17.75 -40.21 16.22
C ARG A 353 16.75 -41.37 16.19
N PRO A 354 15.50 -41.15 15.74
CA PRO A 354 14.66 -42.23 15.25
C PRO A 354 15.31 -42.97 14.07
#